data_AF-A0A161SPU6-F1
#
_entry.id   AF-A0A161SPU6-F1
#
_cell.length_a   1.000
_cell.length_b   1.000
_cell.length_c   1.000
_cell.angle_alpha   90.00
_cell.angle_beta   90.00
_cell.angle_gamma   90.00
#
_symmetry.space_group_name_H-M   'P 1'
#
loop_
_entity.id
_entity.type
_entity.pdbx_description
1 polymer ?
#
loop_
_entity_poly.entity_id
_entity_poly.type
_entity_poly.pdbx_seq_one_letter_code
_entity_poly.pdbx_strand_id
1 'polypeptide(L)' 'MAEQPGFQNAPIEDGATEASRSEQIRGILVQVREDMRMGHAHDEQALLRQRLEEAGIAVSDDEIERYISHE' A
#
# COMPACT_ATOMS: atom_id res chain seq x y z
N MET A 1 18.39 35.02 -27.03
CA MET A 1 18.20 33.57 -27.10
C MET A 1 18.44 33.02 -25.71
N ALA A 2 17.38 32.59 -25.03
CA ALA A 2 17.44 31.93 -23.74
C ALA A 2 16.39 30.82 -23.79
N GLU A 3 16.82 29.61 -24.13
CA GLU A 3 16.03 28.39 -24.05
C GLU A 3 16.40 27.68 -22.75
N GLN A 4 15.39 27.52 -21.86
CA GLN A 4 15.06 26.35 -21.04
C GLN A 4 14.11 26.74 -19.89
N PRO A 5 13.29 25.81 -19.34
CA PRO A 5 13.01 24.44 -19.77
C PRO A 5 11.53 24.23 -20.13
N GLY A 6 11.29 23.20 -20.94
CA GLY A 6 9.96 22.72 -21.23
C GLY A 6 9.32 21.95 -20.08
N PHE A 7 8.07 21.62 -20.34
CA PHE A 7 7.20 20.67 -19.64
C PHE A 7 6.49 21.19 -18.39
N GLN A 8 5.32 21.76 -18.63
CA GLN A 8 4.13 21.28 -17.93
C GLN A 8 2.96 21.26 -18.92
N ASN A 9 3.00 20.32 -19.86
CA ASN A 9 1.84 19.99 -20.68
C ASN A 9 1.11 18.84 -19.98
N ALA A 10 -0.13 19.12 -19.59
CA ALA A 10 -1.08 18.29 -18.85
C ALA A 10 -0.94 18.27 -17.31
N PRO A 11 -2.07 18.33 -16.58
CA PRO A 11 -2.13 17.81 -15.21
C PRO A 11 -1.60 16.37 -15.21
N ILE A 12 -0.96 15.95 -14.11
CA ILE A 12 -0.77 14.51 -13.85
C ILE A 12 -2.17 13.93 -13.60
N GLU A 13 -2.88 13.58 -14.68
CA GLU A 13 -4.01 12.66 -14.64
C GLU A 13 -3.46 11.23 -14.62
N ASP A 14 -2.73 10.88 -13.58
CA ASP A 14 -2.45 9.48 -13.25
C ASP A 14 -3.34 9.11 -12.06
N GLY A 15 -4.59 8.75 -12.36
CA GLY A 15 -5.42 7.87 -11.54
C GLY A 15 -5.82 8.34 -10.14
N ALA A 16 -6.45 9.51 -10.00
CA ALA A 16 -7.07 9.94 -8.73
C ALA A 16 -8.33 9.15 -8.31
N THR A 17 -8.54 7.92 -8.80
CA THR A 17 -9.75 7.12 -8.45
C THR A 17 -9.45 5.70 -7.99
N GLU A 18 -8.28 5.13 -8.28
CA GLU A 18 -7.95 3.75 -7.91
C GLU A 18 -6.47 3.66 -7.58
N ALA A 19 -6.12 3.65 -6.27
CA ALA A 19 -4.76 3.32 -5.85
C ALA A 19 -4.38 1.94 -6.42
N SER A 20 -3.15 1.77 -6.89
CA SER A 20 -2.70 0.46 -7.38
C SER A 20 -2.83 -0.59 -6.28
N ARG A 21 -3.11 -1.86 -6.61
CA ARG A 21 -3.24 -2.96 -5.62
C ARG A 21 -2.05 -2.99 -4.65
N SER A 22 -0.84 -2.73 -5.12
CA SER A 22 0.37 -2.65 -4.29
C SER A 22 0.36 -1.45 -3.31
N GLU A 23 -0.17 -0.30 -3.72
CA GLU A 23 -0.32 0.88 -2.85
C GLU A 23 -1.39 0.64 -1.79
N GLN A 24 -2.50 -0.02 -2.16
CA GLN A 24 -3.54 -0.42 -1.21
C GLN A 24 -2.99 -1.40 -0.16
N ILE A 25 -2.25 -2.43 -0.59
CA ILE A 25 -1.62 -3.39 0.33
C ILE A 25 -0.64 -2.69 1.28
N ARG A 26 0.20 -1.78 0.76
CA ARG A 26 1.13 -1.01 1.61
C ARG A 26 0.40 -0.12 2.60
N GLY A 27 -0.67 0.56 2.18
CA GLY A 27 -1.49 1.39 3.07
C GLY A 27 -2.08 0.58 4.22
N ILE A 28 -2.62 -0.60 3.91
CA ILE A 28 -3.17 -1.51 4.92
C ILE A 28 -2.07 -2.05 5.84
N LEU A 29 -0.90 -2.44 5.32
CA LEU A 29 0.24 -2.88 6.13
C LEU A 29 0.67 -1.81 7.15
N VAL A 30 0.71 -0.54 6.75
CA VAL A 30 1.03 0.56 7.68
C VAL A 30 0.00 0.66 8.81
N GLN A 31 -1.30 0.51 8.50
CA GLN A 31 -2.36 0.53 9.52
C GLN A 31 -2.23 -0.65 10.49
N VAL A 32 -1.99 -1.85 9.98
CA VAL A 32 -1.77 -3.08 10.76
C VAL A 32 -0.61 -2.92 11.73
N ARG A 33 0.48 -2.27 11.29
CA ARG A 33 1.66 -2.00 12.13
C ARG A 33 1.38 -1.02 13.25
N GLU A 34 0.62 0.04 12.98
CA GLU A 34 0.20 0.96 14.03
C GLU A 34 -0.73 0.25 15.04
N ASP A 35 -1.63 -0.62 14.58
CA ASP A 35 -2.47 -1.45 15.45
C ASP A 35 -1.63 -2.40 16.34
N MET A 36 -0.58 -3.01 15.79
CA MET A 36 0.37 -3.81 16.58
C MET A 36 1.13 -2.96 17.60
N ARG A 37 1.57 -1.76 17.21
CA ARG A 37 2.31 -0.84 18.09
C ARG A 37 1.45 -0.36 19.26
N MET A 38 0.14 -0.22 19.04
CA MET A 38 -0.85 0.11 20.08
C MET A 38 -1.21 -1.09 20.97
N GLY A 39 -0.72 -2.29 20.66
CA GLY A 39 -1.00 -3.51 21.41
C GLY A 39 -2.39 -4.09 21.12
N HIS A 40 -3.01 -3.70 20.01
CA HIS A 40 -4.34 -4.20 19.60
C HIS A 40 -4.27 -5.55 18.88
N ALA A 41 -3.09 -5.98 18.43
CA ALA A 41 -2.87 -7.27 17.80
C ALA A 41 -1.49 -7.86 18.15
N HIS A 42 -1.38 -9.18 18.07
CA HIS A 42 -0.17 -9.94 18.36
C HIS A 42 0.39 -10.69 17.15
N ASP A 43 -0.33 -10.71 16.03
CA ASP A 43 0.05 -11.41 14.81
C ASP A 43 -0.17 -10.47 13.62
N GLU A 44 0.93 -9.95 13.08
CA GLU A 44 0.94 -9.01 11.94
C GLU A 44 0.38 -9.65 10.68
N GLN A 45 0.77 -10.90 10.42
CA GLN A 45 0.40 -11.62 9.21
C GLN A 45 -1.08 -11.94 9.22
N ALA A 46 -1.60 -12.45 10.34
CA ALA A 46 -3.02 -12.74 10.49
C ALA A 46 -3.87 -11.46 10.35
N LEU A 47 -3.45 -10.36 10.98
CA LEU A 47 -4.19 -9.09 10.91
C LEU A 47 -4.13 -8.48 9.50
N LEU A 48 -2.97 -8.49 8.84
CA LEU A 48 -2.83 -8.01 7.46
C LEU A 48 -3.70 -8.83 6.51
N ARG A 49 -3.69 -10.16 6.62
CA ARG A 49 -4.55 -11.04 5.82
C ARG A 49 -6.02 -10.66 5.98
N GLN A 50 -6.49 -10.55 7.21
CA GLN A 50 -7.87 -10.18 7.51
C GLN A 50 -8.26 -8.86 6.86
N ARG A 51 -7.43 -7.82 6.99
CA ARG A 51 -7.70 -6.50 6.41
C ARG A 51 -7.72 -6.50 4.88
N LEU A 52 -6.84 -7.29 4.26
CA LEU A 52 -6.81 -7.45 2.82
C LEU A 52 -8.06 -8.18 2.31
N GLU A 53 -8.53 -9.20 3.03
CA GLU A 53 -9.81 -9.87 2.75
C GLU A 53 -11.00 -8.91 2.92
N GLU A 54 -11.03 -8.08 3.97
CA GLU A 54 -12.05 -7.03 4.18
C GLU A 54 -12.07 -6.00 3.04
N ALA A 55 -10.89 -5.68 2.48
CA ALA A 55 -10.73 -4.78 1.35
C ALA A 55 -11.03 -5.45 -0.01
N GLY A 56 -11.33 -6.74 -0.04
CA GLY A 56 -11.54 -7.50 -1.28
C GLY A 56 -10.25 -7.75 -2.08
N ILE A 57 -9.08 -7.61 -1.45
CA ILE A 57 -7.77 -7.78 -2.06
C ILE A 57 -7.31 -9.23 -1.82
N ALA A 58 -7.47 -10.07 -2.83
CA ALA A 58 -6.94 -11.43 -2.79
C ALA A 58 -5.41 -11.41 -2.85
N VAL A 59 -4.75 -11.93 -1.82
CA VAL A 59 -3.29 -12.09 -1.69
C VAL A 59 -2.98 -13.50 -1.18
N SER A 60 -1.87 -14.07 -1.65
CA SER A 60 -1.36 -15.35 -1.14
C SER A 60 -0.50 -15.12 0.11
N ASP A 61 -0.36 -16.14 0.96
CA ASP A 61 0.50 -16.08 2.14
C ASP A 61 1.96 -15.72 1.79
N ASP A 62 2.53 -16.29 0.72
CA ASP A 62 3.87 -15.92 0.22
C ASP A 62 3.98 -14.43 -0.15
N GLU A 63 2.89 -13.83 -0.65
CA GLU A 63 2.87 -12.42 -1.01
C GLU A 63 2.82 -11.55 0.25
N ILE A 64 2.00 -11.93 1.23
CA ILE A 64 1.93 -11.28 2.54
C ILE A 64 3.30 -11.35 3.24
N GLU A 65 3.92 -12.53 3.27
CA GLU A 65 5.24 -12.73 3.86
C GLU A 65 6.29 -11.85 3.17
N ARG A 66 6.22 -11.70 1.84
CA ARG A 66 7.07 -10.75 1.12
C ARG A 66 6.88 -9.33 1.60
N TYR A 67 5.64 -8.85 1.76
CA TYR A 67 5.39 -7.48 2.22
C TYR A 67 5.86 -7.24 3.66
N ILE A 68 5.76 -8.25 4.52
CA ILE A 68 6.24 -8.19 5.91
C ILE A 68 7.77 -8.26 5.98
N SER A 69 8.38 -9.13 5.17
CA SER A 69 9.83 -9.42 5.21
C SER A 69 10.68 -8.41 4.44
N HIS A 70 10.08 -7.55 3.61
CA HIS A 70 10.82 -6.54 2.82
C HIS A 70 11.08 -5.25 3.63
N GLU A 71 11.76 -5.42 4.77
CA GLU A 71 12.43 -4.36 5.54
C GLU A 71 13.92 -4.64 5.70
#